data_AF-B6EAR9-F1
#
_entry.id   AF-B6EAR9-F1
#
_cell.length_a   1.000
_cell.length_b   1.000
_cell.length_c   1.000
_cell.angle_alpha   90.00
_cell.angle_beta   90.00
_cell.angle_gamma   90.00
#
_symmetry.space_group_name_H-M   'P 1'
#
loop_
_entity.id
_entity.type
_entity.pdbx_description
1 polymer ?
#
loop_
_entity_poly.entity_id
_entity_poly.type
_entity_poly.pdbx_seq_one_letter_code
_entity_poly.pdbx_strand_id
1 'polypeptide(L)' 'EVALKVQIIAGFDRKLTSWLSRHGRRLNAVQRKTLYFVNRRYMQTH' A
#
# COMPACT_ATOMS: atom_id res chain seq x y z
N GLU A 1 13.23 -3.58 15.05
CA GLU A 1 13.12 -3.04 13.67
C GLU A 1 12.03 -3.73 12.83
N VAL A 2 12.08 -5.06 12.67
CA VAL A 2 11.13 -5.82 11.81
C VAL A 2 9.67 -5.65 12.24
N ALA A 3 9.34 -5.76 13.53
CA ALA A 3 7.96 -5.67 14.03
C ALA A 3 7.29 -4.32 13.72
N LEU A 4 8.03 -3.21 13.82
CA LEU A 4 7.52 -1.87 13.51
C LEU A 4 7.27 -1.71 12.01
N LYS A 5 8.21 -2.15 11.17
CA LYS A 5 8.05 -2.13 9.70
C LYS A 5 6.82 -2.94 9.25
N VAL A 6 6.61 -4.10 9.87
CA VAL A 6 5.43 -4.94 9.61
C VAL A 6 4.13 -4.22 9.95
N GLN A 7 4.06 -3.57 11.12
CA GLN A 7 2.86 -2.83 11.53
C GLN A 7 2.58 -1.61 10.63
N ILE A 8 3.62 -0.87 10.24
CA ILE A 8 3.47 0.29 9.35
C ILE A 8 2.95 -0.14 7.98
N ILE A 9 3.55 -1.16 7.37
CA ILE A 9 3.12 -1.70 6.07
C ILE A 9 1.68 -2.24 6.16
N ALA A 10 1.36 -3.00 7.20
CA ALA A 10 0.00 -3.54 7.39
C ALA A 10 -1.04 -2.41 7.53
N GLY A 11 -0.69 -1.30 8.21
CA GLY A 11 -1.55 -0.12 8.31
C GLY A 11 -1.78 0.56 6.97
N PHE A 12 -0.73 0.73 6.16
CA PHE A 12 -0.84 1.32 4.82
C PHE A 12 -1.63 0.42 3.86
N ASP A 13 -1.42 -0.89 3.91
CA ASP A 13 -2.10 -1.85 3.02
C ASP A 13 -3.59 -1.95 3.34
N ARG A 14 -4.00 -1.84 4.61
CA ARG A 14 -5.41 -1.73 5.00
C ARG A 14 -6.06 -0.46 4.42
N LYS A 15 -5.37 0.69 4.53
CA LYS A 15 -5.85 1.96 3.94
C LYS A 15 -5.96 1.86 2.41
N LEU A 16 -4.94 1.29 1.76
CA LEU A 16 -4.93 1.10 0.31
C LEU A 16 -6.05 0.16 -0.16
N THR A 17 -6.30 -0.94 0.56
CA THR A 17 -7.39 -1.88 0.24
C THR A 17 -8.76 -1.18 0.30
N SER A 18 -9.00 -0.40 1.36
CA SER A 18 -10.23 0.41 1.48
C SER A 18 -10.35 1.42 0.33
N TRP A 19 -9.27 2.12 -0.01
CA TRP A 19 -9.25 3.07 -1.12
C TRP A 19 -9.50 2.39 -2.48
N LEU A 20 -8.89 1.23 -2.72
CA LEU A 20 -9.05 0.45 -3.96
C LEU A 20 -10.49 -0.05 -4.14
N SER A 21 -11.22 -0.33 -3.06
CA SER A 21 -12.64 -0.69 -3.15
C SER A 21 -13.49 0.43 -3.77
N ARG A 22 -13.11 1.69 -3.53
CA ARG A 22 -13.81 2.89 -4.01
C ARG A 22 -13.28 3.39 -5.36
N HIS A 23 -11.96 3.36 -5.56
CA HIS A 23 -11.30 4.03 -6.68
C HIS A 23 -10.59 3.08 -7.65
N GLY A 24 -10.48 1.79 -7.32
CA GLY A 24 -9.69 0.84 -8.09
C GLY A 24 -10.30 0.42 -9.42
N ARG A 25 -11.58 0.70 -9.69
CA ARG A 25 -12.33 0.11 -10.83
C ARG A 25 -11.64 0.26 -12.19
N ARG A 26 -10.94 1.38 -12.42
CA ARG A 26 -10.24 1.67 -13.69
C ARG A 26 -8.74 1.35 -13.65
N LEU A 27 -8.24 0.81 -12.53
CA LEU A 27 -6.84 0.44 -12.38
C LEU A 27 -6.61 -1.00 -12.84
N ASN A 28 -5.63 -1.16 -13.73
CA ASN A 28 -5.16 -2.48 -14.14
C ASN A 28 -4.34 -3.16 -13.04
N ALA A 29 -4.03 -4.45 -13.23
CA ALA A 29 -3.32 -5.25 -12.24
C ALA A 29 -1.92 -4.70 -11.91
N VAL A 30 -1.21 -4.13 -12.90
CA VAL A 30 0.13 -3.55 -12.69
C VAL A 30 0.04 -2.29 -11.83
N GLN A 31 -0.87 -1.36 -12.15
CA GLN A 31 -1.10 -0.14 -11.37
C GLN A 31 -1.44 -0.44 -9.91
N ARG A 32 -2.27 -1.47 -9.66
CA ARG A 32 -2.59 -1.89 -8.29
C ARG A 32 -1.36 -2.39 -7.55
N LYS A 33 -0.53 -3.23 -8.17
CA LYS A 33 0.74 -3.70 -7.57
C LYS A 33 1.71 -2.55 -7.31
N THR A 34 1.77 -1.56 -8.21
CA THR A 34 2.59 -0.36 -8.03
C THR A 34 2.21 0.42 -6.77
N LEU A 35 0.91 0.49 -6.42
CA LEU A 35 0.49 1.18 -5.20
C LEU A 35 0.99 0.49 -3.91
N TYR A 36 1.04 -0.85 -3.88
CA TYR A 36 1.66 -1.58 -2.76
C TYR A 36 3.17 -1.36 -2.69
N PHE A 37 3.85 -1.25 -3.84
CA PHE A 37 5.25 -0.86 -3.89
C PHE A 37 5.45 0.56 -3.32
N VAL A 38 4.59 1.51 -3.69
CA VAL A 38 4.62 2.90 -3.20
C VAL A 38 4.46 2.95 -1.67
N ASN A 39 3.57 2.16 -1.07
CA ASN A 39 3.44 2.08 0.39
C ASN A 39 4.77 1.70 1.08
N ARG A 40 5.48 0.70 0.54
CA ARG A 40 6.78 0.26 1.07
C ARG A 40 7.85 1.32 0.85
N ARG A 41 7.84 1.98 -0.31
CA ARG A 41 8.79 3.06 -0.60
C ARG A 41 8.57 4.26 0.30
N TYR A 42 7.32 4.62 0.58
CA TYR A 42 6.96 5.70 1.49
C TYR A 42 7.48 5.46 2.90
N MET A 43 7.39 4.23 3.42
CA MET A 43 8.01 3.82 4.69
C MET A 43 9.54 3.89 4.69
N GLN A 44 10.21 3.74 3.53
CA GLN A 44 11.67 3.83 3.48
C GLN A 44 12.17 5.28 3.49
N THR A 45 11.37 6.21 2.97
CA THR A 45 11.74 7.62 2.81
C THR A 45 11.27 8.50 3.97
N HIS A 46 10.55 7.94 4.94
CA HIS A 46 10.09 8.60 6.17
C HIS A 46 10.53 7.75 7.37
#